data_AF-A0AAD6UST0-F1
#
_entry.id   AF-A0AAD6UST0-F1
#
_cell.length_a   1.000
_cell.length_b   1.000
_cell.length_c   1.000
_cell.angle_alpha   90.00
_cell.angle_beta   90.00
_cell.angle_gamma   90.00
#
_symmetry.space_group_name_H-M   'P 1'
#
loop_
_entity.id
_entity.type
_entity.pdbx_description
1 polymer ?
#
loop_
_entity_poly.entity_id
_entity_poly.type
_entity_poly.pdbx_seq_one_letter_code
_entity_poly.pdbx_strand_id
1 'polypeptide(L)'
;MPEAEYHRPKRLKLTDVRIPPLSSESKRSLCNLAAYRVPPLPFPLPRSRSAAVLVALFVGRRGDLYVLLNRCATALRLPAAAHA
;
A
#
# COMPACT_ATOMS: atom_id res chain seq x y z
N MET A 1 -15.78 -23.10 -16.95
CA MET A 1 -14.98 -21.98 -16.38
C MET A 1 -14.06 -22.60 -15.35
N PRO A 2 -12.73 -22.71 -15.53
CA PRO A 2 -11.89 -23.33 -14.53
C PRO A 2 -11.69 -22.35 -13.37
N GLU A 3 -12.04 -22.79 -12.17
CA GLU A 3 -11.81 -22.06 -10.92
C GLU A 3 -10.31 -21.81 -10.76
N ALA A 4 -9.92 -20.56 -10.55
CA ALA A 4 -8.56 -20.23 -10.19
C ALA A 4 -8.29 -20.83 -8.81
N GLU A 5 -7.63 -21.99 -8.78
CA GLU A 5 -7.18 -22.64 -7.56
C GLU A 5 -6.15 -21.72 -6.90
N TYR A 6 -6.60 -20.92 -5.94
CA TYR A 6 -5.74 -20.04 -5.17
C TYR A 6 -4.74 -20.92 -4.40
N HIS A 7 -3.50 -20.91 -4.87
CA HIS A 7 -2.39 -21.63 -4.24
C HIS A 7 -2.06 -20.97 -2.89
N ARG A 8 -2.85 -21.25 -1.84
CA ARG A 8 -2.61 -20.77 -0.49
C ARG A 8 -1.48 -21.64 0.10
N PRO A 9 -0.27 -21.10 0.32
CA PRO A 9 0.81 -21.89 0.91
C PRO A 9 0.36 -22.40 2.28
N LYS A 10 0.29 -23.73 2.42
CA LYS A 10 -0.43 -24.38 3.53
C LYS A 10 0.20 -24.13 4.90
N ARG A 11 1.45 -23.70 5.03
CA ARG A 11 2.11 -23.40 6.32
C ARG A 11 3.27 -22.41 6.15
N LEU A 12 2.98 -21.11 6.04
CA LEU A 12 4.00 -20.11 6.35
C LEU A 12 4.10 -20.04 7.88
N LYS A 13 5.12 -20.67 8.46
CA LYS A 13 5.50 -20.45 9.86
C LYS A 13 6.05 -19.03 9.97
N LEU A 14 5.16 -18.04 10.12
CA LEU A 14 5.50 -16.62 10.19
C LEU A 14 6.51 -16.33 11.31
N THR A 15 6.57 -17.20 12.33
CA THR A 15 7.45 -17.14 13.49
C THR A 15 8.92 -17.47 13.18
N ASP A 16 9.22 -18.24 12.14
CA ASP A 16 10.60 -18.62 11.77
C ASP A 16 11.28 -17.57 10.87
N VAL A 17 10.53 -16.60 10.35
CA VAL A 17 11.06 -15.54 9.51
C VAL A 17 11.58 -14.42 10.40
N ARG A 18 12.91 -14.40 10.64
CA ARG A 18 13.56 -13.24 11.25
C ARG A 18 13.39 -12.03 10.34
N ILE A 19 12.53 -11.11 10.73
CA ILE A 19 12.40 -9.81 10.06
C ILE A 19 13.69 -9.04 10.37
N PRO A 20 14.48 -8.66 9.34
CA PRO A 20 15.68 -7.88 9.56
C PRO A 20 15.31 -6.56 10.22
N PRO A 21 16.16 -6.03 11.12
CA PRO A 21 15.90 -4.76 11.77
C PRO A 21 15.77 -3.66 10.72
N LEU A 22 14.75 -2.82 10.86
CA LEU A 22 14.53 -1.67 9.99
C LEU A 22 15.74 -0.73 10.01
N SER A 23 16.06 -0.15 8.86
CA SER A 23 17.00 0.96 8.78
C SER A 23 16.51 2.15 9.61
N SER A 24 17.44 2.98 10.09
CA SER A 24 17.11 4.17 10.89
C SER A 24 16.17 5.12 10.13
N GLU A 25 16.41 5.27 8.83
CA GLU A 25 15.58 6.04 7.92
C GLU A 25 14.17 5.46 7.81
N SER A 26 14.03 4.13 7.62
CA SER A 26 12.72 3.48 7.55
C SER A 26 11.92 3.63 8.84
N LYS A 27 12.57 3.52 10.01
CA LYS A 27 11.91 3.77 11.31
C LYS A 27 11.42 5.21 11.41
N ARG A 28 12.25 6.18 11.02
CA ARG A 28 11.87 7.60 11.03
C ARG A 28 10.68 7.87 10.12
N SER A 29 10.67 7.28 8.93
CA SER A 29 9.55 7.39 7.98
C SER A 29 8.25 6.82 8.54
N LEU A 30 8.29 5.66 9.22
CA LEU A 30 7.10 5.12 9.90
C LEU A 30 6.62 6.02 11.04
N CYS A 31 7.53 6.59 11.84
CA CYS A 31 7.16 7.54 12.88
C CYS A 31 6.50 8.79 12.29
N ASN A 32 7.05 9.34 11.21
CA ASN A 32 6.47 10.49 10.51
C ASN A 32 5.07 10.16 9.97
N LEU A 33 4.89 8.97 9.37
CA LEU A 33 3.61 8.52 8.86
C LEU A 33 2.58 8.31 9.98
N ALA A 34 3.00 7.76 11.12
CA ALA A 34 2.13 7.59 12.30
C ALA A 34 1.75 8.94 12.95
N ALA A 35 2.64 9.93 12.89
CA ALA A 35 2.39 11.28 13.38
C ALA A 35 1.59 12.14 12.40
N TYR A 36 1.47 11.73 11.14
CA TYR A 36 0.79 12.51 10.11
C TYR A 36 -0.69 12.70 10.43
N ARG A 37 -1.11 13.97 10.44
CA ARG A 37 -2.52 14.35 10.57
C ARG A 37 -2.96 15.01 9.27
N VAL A 38 -4.02 14.47 8.69
CA VAL A 38 -4.61 15.01 7.47
C VAL A 38 -5.08 16.44 7.75
N PRO A 39 -4.57 17.46 7.02
CA PRO A 39 -5.07 18.81 7.13
C PRO A 39 -6.56 18.86 6.76
N PRO A 40 -7.37 19.71 7.44
CA PRO A 40 -8.76 19.88 7.04
C PRO A 40 -8.81 20.44 5.61
N LEU A 41 -9.73 19.89 4.81
CA LEU A 41 -9.95 20.38 3.46
C LEU A 41 -10.71 21.72 3.53
N PRO A 42 -10.39 22.70 2.67
CA PRO A 42 -11.05 23.99 2.67
C PRO A 42 -12.50 23.94 2.14
N PHE A 43 -12.95 22.79 1.62
CA PHE A 43 -14.28 22.59 1.05
C PHE A 43 -14.77 21.14 1.25
N PRO A 44 -16.09 20.89 1.24
CA PRO A 44 -16.64 19.54 1.32
C PRO A 44 -16.38 18.75 0.03
N LEU A 45 -15.95 17.49 0.17
CA LEU A 45 -15.80 16.58 -0.96
C LEU A 45 -17.14 15.90 -1.30
N PRO A 46 -17.53 15.84 -2.60
CA PRO A 46 -18.72 15.12 -3.01
C PRO A 46 -18.52 13.61 -2.79
N ARG A 47 -19.39 12.99 -1.98
CA ARG A 47 -19.32 11.55 -1.65
C ARG A 47 -19.32 10.64 -2.88
N SER A 48 -19.96 11.06 -3.97
CA SER A 48 -20.02 10.32 -5.24
C SER A 48 -18.69 10.27 -6.00
N ARG A 49 -17.70 11.08 -5.62
CA ARG A 49 -16.37 11.14 -6.26
C ARG A 49 -15.24 10.86 -5.26
N SER A 50 -15.55 10.18 -4.16
CA SER A 50 -14.56 9.75 -3.17
C SER A 50 -14.12 8.31 -3.46
N ALA A 51 -12.81 8.10 -3.52
CA ALA A 51 -12.21 6.77 -3.60
C ALA A 51 -11.19 6.62 -2.46
N ALA A 52 -11.08 5.42 -1.91
CA ALA A 52 -10.04 5.06 -0.96
C ALA A 52 -8.98 4.21 -1.66
N VAL A 53 -7.70 4.44 -1.36
CA VAL A 53 -6.58 3.67 -1.89
C VAL A 53 -5.86 3.02 -0.72
N LEU A 54 -5.53 1.73 -0.87
CA LEU A 54 -4.67 1.02 0.06
C LEU A 54 -3.20 1.23 -0.34
N VAL A 55 -2.38 1.75 0.57
CA VAL A 55 -0.93 1.78 0.44
C VAL A 55 -0.35 0.66 1.30
N ALA A 56 0.09 -0.42 0.67
CA ALA A 56 0.69 -1.55 1.38
C ALA A 56 2.22 -1.37 1.49
N LEU A 57 2.73 -1.32 2.71
CA LEU A 57 4.16 -1.20 3.02
C LEU A 57 4.76 -2.56 3.37
N PHE A 58 5.94 -2.85 2.82
CA PHE A 58 6.66 -4.10 3.04
C PHE A 58 8.09 -3.82 3.49
N VAL A 59 8.61 -4.63 4.41
CA VAL A 59 10.01 -4.57 4.83
C VAL A 59 10.83 -5.52 3.96
N GLY A 60 11.82 -4.98 3.24
CA GLY A 60 12.73 -5.78 2.44
C GLY A 60 13.83 -6.43 3.27
N ARG A 61 14.63 -7.29 2.62
CA ARG A 61 15.72 -8.05 3.24
C ARG A 61 16.83 -7.20 3.86
N ARG A 62 16.95 -5.94 3.44
CA ARG A 62 17.94 -4.97 3.96
C ARG A 62 17.39 -4.05 5.06
N GLY A 63 16.12 -4.22 5.44
CA GLY A 63 15.46 -3.35 6.43
C GLY A 63 14.87 -2.08 5.84
N ASP A 64 14.84 -1.95 4.51
CA ASP A 64 14.22 -0.81 3.81
C ASP A 64 12.72 -1.05 3.58
N LEU A 65 11.95 0.02 3.47
CA LEU A 65 10.51 -0.02 3.18
C LEU A 65 10.24 0.06 1.68
N TYR A 66 9.33 -0.78 1.23
CA TYR A 66 8.85 -0.85 -0.14
C TYR A 66 7.34 -0.62 -0.18
N VAL A 67 6.86 0.07 -1.21
CA VAL A 67 5.44 0.25 -1.48
C VAL A 67 5.02 -0.68 -2.61
N LEU A 68 3.93 -1.41 -2.42
CA LEU A 68 3.34 -2.18 -3.51
C LEU A 68 2.49 -1.25 -4.38
N LEU A 69 2.87 -1.17 -5.66
CA LEU A 69 2.12 -0.47 -6.68
C LEU A 69 1.43 -1.50 -7.57
N ASN A 70 0.17 -1.22 -7.93
CA ASN A 70 -0.57 -2.04 -8.88
C ASN A 70 -0.60 -1.39 -10.26
N ARG A 71 -0.55 -2.21 -11.33
CA ARG A 71 -0.81 -1.76 -12.69
C ARG A 71 -2.29 -1.96 -13.00
N CYS A 72 -3.00 -0.89 -13.33
CA CYS A 72 -4.39 -0.99 -13.79
C CYS A 72 -4.44 -1.65 -15.18
N ALA A 73 -5.41 -2.53 -15.40
CA ALA A 73 -5.65 -3.13 -16.70
C ALA A 73 -6.08 -2.05 -17.70
N THR A 74 -5.62 -2.15 -18.95
CA THR A 74 -5.92 -1.19 -20.02
C THR A 74 -7.42 -1.04 -20.31
N ALA A 75 -8.23 -2.04 -19.95
CA ALA A 75 -9.69 -2.02 -20.11
C ALA A 75 -10.44 -1.27 -18.98
N LEU A 76 -9.78 -0.96 -17.86
CA LEU A 76 -10.37 -0.17 -16.79
C LEU A 76 -10.28 1.32 -17.16
N ARG A 77 -11.39 1.88 -17.65
CA ARG A 77 -11.55 3.33 -17.87
C ARG A 77 -11.61 4.03 -16.51
N LEU A 78 -10.45 4.30 -15.91
CA LEU A 78 -10.34 5.38 -14.94
C LEU A 78 -10.26 6.70 -15.73
N PRO A 79 -10.89 7.78 -15.25
CA PRO A 79 -10.61 9.10 -15.81
C PRO A 79 -9.10 9.33 -15.71
N ALA A 80 -8.47 9.61 -16.85
CA ALA A 80 -7.08 10.03 -16.87
C ALA A 80 -6.91 11.16 -15.86
N ALA A 81 -5.85 11.10 -15.05
CA ALA A 81 -5.47 12.25 -14.23
C ALA A 81 -5.39 13.46 -15.18
N ALA A 82 -6.29 14.42 -14.99
CA ALA A 82 -6.30 15.63 -15.79
C ALA A 82 -4.93 16.27 -15.61
N HIS A 83 -4.13 16.28 -16.69
CA HIS A 83 -2.96 17.11 -16.79
C HIS A 83 -3.42 18.56 -16.55
N ALA A 84 -2.96 19.13 -15.44
CA ALA A 84 -2.98 20.56 -15.19
C ALA A 84 -1.68 21.16 -15.72
#